data_AF-A0A1B6GIV6-F1
#
_entry.id   AF-A0A1B6GIV6-F1
#
_cell.length_a   1.000
_cell.length_b   1.000
_cell.length_c   1.000
_cell.angle_alpha   90.00
_cell.angle_beta   90.00
_cell.angle_gamma   90.00
#
_symmetry.space_group_name_H-M   'P 1'
#
loop_
_entity.id
_entity.type
_entity.pdbx_description
1 polymer ?
#
loop_
_entity_poly.entity_id
_entity_poly.type
_entity_poly.pdbx_seq_one_letter_code
_entity_poly.pdbx_strand_id
1 'polypeptide(L)'
;NWRPITICSVLRRIIERVFDNRMREFISFNENQRGFTNSPGTQINTSLLKSVLDEAKDKKLNATMIFLDIRKAFDSIGHQHYETSSQHQEFPQVLEISFMHCKKTTPHR
;
A
#
# COMPACT_ATOMS: atom_id res chain seq x y z
N ASN A 1 12.66 19.16 -4.54
CA ASN A 1 11.70 18.07 -4.24
C ASN A 1 10.31 18.46 -4.70
N TRP A 2 9.94 18.10 -5.94
CA TRP A 2 8.57 18.23 -6.44
C TRP A 2 7.96 16.82 -6.51
N ARG A 3 6.81 16.61 -5.86
CA ARG A 3 6.05 15.36 -5.95
C ARG A 3 4.77 15.65 -6.74
N PRO A 4 4.68 15.25 -8.02
CA PRO A 4 3.46 15.45 -8.78
C PRO A 4 2.32 14.64 -8.15
N ILE A 5 1.14 15.26 -8.02
CA ILE A 5 -0.08 14.62 -7.56
C ILE A 5 -1.04 14.56 -8.74
N THR A 6 -1.48 13.35 -9.11
CA THR A 6 -2.51 13.16 -10.11
C THR A 6 -3.88 13.25 -9.45
N ILE A 7 -4.68 14.24 -9.84
CA ILE A 7 -6.06 14.37 -9.39
C ILE A 7 -6.97 13.82 -10.49
N CYS A 8 -7.47 12.60 -10.27
CA CYS A 8 -8.45 11.97 -11.15
C CYS A 8 -9.82 12.65 -11.08
N SER A 9 -10.64 12.47 -12.12
CA SER A 9 -12.04 12.89 -12.09
C SER A 9 -12.81 12.24 -10.94
N VAL A 10 -13.88 12.90 -10.47
CA VAL A 10 -14.72 12.38 -9.37
C VAL A 10 -15.25 10.98 -9.71
N LEU A 11 -15.74 10.79 -10.95
CA LEU A 11 -16.21 9.49 -11.44
C LEU A 11 -15.13 8.41 -11.34
N ARG A 12 -13.91 8.71 -11.78
CA ARG A 12 -12.78 7.77 -11.68
C ARG A 12 -12.46 7.43 -10.22
N ARG A 13 -12.45 8.40 -9.33
CA ARG A 13 -12.21 8.17 -7.89
C ARG A 13 -13.29 7.29 -7.25
N ILE A 14 -14.56 7.45 -7.64
CA ILE A 14 -15.66 6.59 -7.18
C ILE A 14 -15.45 5.16 -7.68
N ILE A 15 -15.15 4.99 -8.97
CA ILE A 15 -14.88 3.68 -9.57
C ILE A 15 -13.68 3.00 -8.87
N GLU A 16 -12.57 3.71 -8.68
CA GLU A 16 -11.39 3.19 -7.98
C GLU A 16 -11.68 2.82 -6.53
N ARG A 17 -12.58 3.56 -5.84
CA ARG A 17 -13.02 3.21 -4.49
C ARG A 17 -13.85 1.92 -4.45
N VAL A 18 -14.70 1.69 -5.46
CA VAL A 18 -15.44 0.42 -5.59
C VAL A 18 -14.47 -0.73 -5.82
N PHE A 19 -13.47 -0.56 -6.69
CA PHE A 19 -12.43 -1.58 -6.90
C PHE A 19 -11.64 -1.86 -5.63
N ASP A 20 -11.16 -0.83 -4.93
CA ASP A 20 -10.41 -0.98 -3.66
C ASP A 20 -11.21 -1.78 -2.63
N ASN A 21 -12.50 -1.47 -2.45
CA ASN A 21 -13.35 -2.19 -1.52
C ASN A 21 -13.51 -3.66 -1.89
N ARG A 22 -13.77 -3.97 -3.17
CA ARG A 22 -13.97 -5.37 -3.62
C ARG A 22 -12.67 -6.17 -3.59
N MET A 23 -11.55 -5.58 -3.97
CA MET A 23 -10.26 -6.28 -3.95
C MET A 23 -9.85 -6.63 -2.51
N ARG A 24 -10.14 -5.78 -1.53
CA ARG A 24 -9.84 -6.05 -0.11
C ARG A 24 -10.49 -7.33 0.43
N GLU A 25 -11.57 -7.81 -0.18
CA GLU A 25 -12.21 -9.08 0.20
C GLU A 25 -11.32 -10.31 -0.11
N PHE A 26 -10.34 -10.16 -1.02
CA PHE A 26 -9.46 -11.24 -1.49
C PHE A 26 -8.00 -11.05 -1.06
N ILE A 27 -7.69 -9.96 -0.34
CA ILE A 27 -6.33 -9.63 0.09
C ILE A 27 -6.22 -9.82 1.60
N SER A 28 -5.33 -10.71 2.02
CA SER A 28 -4.86 -10.74 3.41
C SER A 28 -3.62 -9.86 3.56
N PHE A 29 -3.69 -8.84 4.42
CA PHE A 29 -2.55 -8.00 4.73
C PHE A 29 -1.71 -8.61 5.84
N ASN A 30 -0.39 -8.39 5.78
CA ASN A 30 0.49 -8.72 6.91
C ASN A 30 0.06 -7.94 8.16
N GLU A 31 0.09 -8.57 9.33
CA GLU A 31 -0.32 -7.95 10.61
C GLU A 31 0.50 -6.70 10.99
N ASN A 32 1.73 -6.62 10.49
CA ASN A 32 2.62 -5.47 10.68
C ASN A 32 2.42 -4.38 9.60
N GLN A 33 1.62 -4.62 8.56
CA GLN A 33 1.27 -3.60 7.57
C GLN A 33 0.24 -2.64 8.16
N ARG A 34 0.68 -1.44 8.49
CA ARG A 34 -0.18 -0.39 9.04
C ARG A 34 -0.47 0.75 8.06
N GLY A 35 0.24 0.80 6.93
CA GLY A 35 -0.03 1.75 5.85
C GLY A 35 -1.23 1.32 4.99
N PHE A 36 -2.06 2.29 4.59
CA PHE A 36 -3.23 2.09 3.71
C PHE A 36 -4.26 1.06 4.23
N THR A 37 -4.32 0.88 5.54
CA THR A 37 -5.34 0.09 6.25
C THR A 37 -6.32 1.01 6.98
N ASN A 38 -7.44 0.46 7.48
CA ASN A 38 -8.44 1.23 8.24
C ASN A 38 -8.03 1.51 9.70
N SER A 39 -6.75 1.32 10.05
CA SER A 39 -6.23 1.52 11.41
C SER A 39 -5.42 2.82 11.51
N PRO A 40 -5.28 3.43 12.71
CA PRO A 40 -4.41 4.59 12.93
C PRO A 40 -2.93 4.18 12.91
N GLY A 41 -2.44 3.76 11.74
CA GLY A 41 -1.22 2.99 11.60
C GLY A 41 0.04 3.72 12.07
N THR A 42 0.17 5.00 11.77
CA THR A 42 1.32 5.82 12.21
C THR A 42 1.39 5.90 13.72
N GLN A 43 0.26 6.14 14.41
CA GLN A 43 0.23 6.24 15.86
C GLN A 43 0.61 4.91 16.52
N ILE A 44 0.09 3.79 15.98
CA ILE A 44 0.42 2.45 16.46
C ILE A 44 1.91 2.16 16.28
N ASN A 45 2.45 2.39 15.07
CA ASN A 45 3.87 2.14 14.77
C ASN A 45 4.81 3.00 15.63
N THR A 46 4.50 4.28 15.83
CA THR A 46 5.30 5.16 16.69
C THR A 46 5.24 4.72 18.15
N SER A 47 4.07 4.29 18.63
CA SER A 47 3.92 3.78 20.00
C SER A 47 4.70 2.49 20.21
N LEU A 48 4.61 1.54 19.27
CA LEU A 48 5.37 0.29 19.31
C LEU A 48 6.88 0.55 19.30
N LEU A 49 7.34 1.44 18.40
CA LEU A 49 8.74 1.84 18.32
C LEU A 49 9.21 2.45 19.64
N LYS A 50 8.41 3.33 20.24
CA LYS A 50 8.70 3.93 21.53
C LYS A 50 8.85 2.86 22.61
N SER A 51 7.93 1.90 22.70
CA SER A 51 8.00 0.81 23.68
C SER A 51 9.28 -0.01 23.53
N VAL A 52 9.68 -0.36 22.30
CA VAL A 52 10.92 -1.10 22.03
C VAL A 52 12.16 -0.29 22.46
N LEU A 53 12.18 1.01 22.16
CA LEU A 53 13.30 1.89 22.53
C LEU A 53 13.39 2.11 24.05
N ASP A 54 12.25 2.28 24.72
CA ASP A 54 12.20 2.45 26.17
C ASP A 54 12.69 1.16 26.86
N GLU A 55 12.24 -0.02 26.41
CA GLU A 55 12.71 -1.30 26.94
C GLU A 55 14.22 -1.51 26.75
N ALA A 56 14.74 -1.20 25.55
CA ALA A 56 16.17 -1.30 25.28
C ALA A 56 16.98 -0.38 26.20
N LYS A 57 16.47 0.83 26.46
CA LYS A 57 17.09 1.80 27.37
C LYS A 57 17.08 1.30 28.81
N ASP A 58 15.93 0.83 29.29
CA ASP A 58 15.75 0.37 30.68
C ASP A 58 16.62 -0.85 30.98
N LYS A 59 16.71 -1.78 30.03
CA LYS A 59 17.53 -2.99 30.14
C LYS A 59 18.98 -2.82 29.71
N LYS A 60 19.39 -1.60 29.29
CA LYS A 60 20.72 -1.28 28.76
C LYS A 60 21.15 -2.21 27.61
N LEU A 61 20.22 -2.54 26.73
CA LEU A 61 20.45 -3.36 25.54
C LEU A 61 20.91 -2.48 24.37
N ASN A 62 21.68 -3.08 23.46
CA ASN A 62 21.97 -2.46 22.17
C ASN A 62 20.75 -2.63 21.25
N ALA A 63 20.30 -1.54 20.63
CA ALA A 63 19.23 -1.54 19.64
C ALA A 63 19.71 -0.95 18.32
N THR A 64 19.35 -1.60 17.21
CA THR A 64 19.64 -1.13 15.85
C THR A 64 18.34 -0.89 15.12
N MET A 65 18.22 0.26 14.45
CA MET A 65 17.05 0.63 13.66
C MET A 65 17.44 0.85 12.21
N ILE A 66 16.67 0.29 11.29
CA ILE A 66 16.88 0.42 9.84
C ILE A 66 15.68 1.14 9.24
N PHE A 67 15.93 2.27 8.60
CA PHE A 67 14.92 2.98 7.81
C PHE A 67 15.12 2.66 6.33
N LEU A 68 14.10 2.06 5.72
CA LEU A 68 14.09 1.73 4.30
C LEU A 68 13.02 2.57 3.60
N ASP A 69 13.41 3.28 2.53
CA ASP A 69 12.51 4.07 1.70
C ASP A 69 12.69 3.72 0.22
N ILE A 70 11.57 3.67 -0.53
CA ILE A 70 11.57 3.32 -1.95
C ILE A 70 11.38 4.59 -2.78
N ARG A 71 12.41 4.93 -3.56
CA ARG A 71 12.38 6.08 -4.47
C ARG A 71 11.27 5.90 -5.50
N LYS A 72 10.37 6.89 -5.60
CA LYS A 72 9.28 6.93 -6.59
C LYS A 72 8.41 5.66 -6.63
N ALA A 73 8.09 5.10 -5.47
CA ALA A 73 7.39 3.82 -5.34
C ALA A 73 6.16 3.63 -6.26
N PHE A 74 5.35 4.68 -6.48
CA PHE A 74 4.18 4.59 -7.37
C PHE A 74 4.52 4.73 -8.86
N ASP A 75 5.60 5.42 -9.20
CA ASP A 75 6.06 5.55 -10.59
C ASP A 75 6.87 4.31 -11.03
N SER A 76 7.41 3.55 -10.07
CA SER A 76 8.24 2.36 -10.33
C SER A 76 7.46 1.06 -10.48
N ILE A 77 6.14 1.06 -10.29
CA ILE A 77 5.31 -0.14 -10.39
C ILE A 77 4.68 -0.20 -11.79
N GLY A 78 5.13 -1.15 -12.61
CA GLY A 78 4.57 -1.42 -13.94
C GLY A 78 3.37 -2.38 -13.92
N HIS A 79 2.62 -2.43 -15.01
CA HIS A 79 1.46 -3.33 -15.18
C HIS A 79 1.79 -4.81 -14.98
N GLN A 80 2.97 -5.25 -15.43
CA GLN A 80 3.43 -6.64 -15.27
C GLN A 80 3.57 -7.05 -13.81
N HIS A 81 3.92 -6.11 -12.91
CA HIS A 81 4.00 -6.40 -11.49
C HIS A 81 2.61 -6.75 -10.94
N TYR A 82 1.57 -5.99 -11.32
CA TYR A 82 0.19 -6.28 -10.93
C TYR A 82 -0.27 -7.63 -11.44
N GLU A 83 -0.03 -7.95 -12.72
CA GLU A 83 -0.40 -9.25 -13.30
C GLU A 83 0.24 -10.39 -12.51
N THR A 84 1.53 -10.28 -12.18
CA THR A 84 2.26 -11.29 -11.42
C THR A 84 1.77 -11.42 -9.97
N SER A 85 1.51 -10.29 -9.29
CA SER A 85 0.97 -10.29 -7.92
C SER A 85 -0.44 -10.85 -7.86
N SER A 86 -1.26 -10.58 -8.89
CA SER A 86 -2.64 -11.04 -9.00
C SER A 86 -2.73 -12.56 -9.13
N GLN A 87 -1.78 -13.21 -9.83
CA GLN A 87 -1.74 -14.70 -9.91
C GLN A 87 -1.64 -15.40 -8.55
N HIS A 88 -1.17 -14.70 -7.52
CA HIS A 88 -1.04 -15.24 -6.16
C HIS A 88 -2.25 -14.95 -5.28
N GLN A 89 -3.26 -14.26 -5.82
CA GLN A 89 -4.48 -13.87 -5.12
C GLN A 89 -5.70 -14.41 -5.87
N GLU A 90 -6.72 -14.87 -5.15
CA GLU A 90 -7.90 -15.49 -5.75
C GLU A 90 -8.93 -14.44 -6.23
N PHE A 91 -8.49 -13.48 -7.05
CA PHE A 91 -9.41 -12.49 -7.61
C PHE A 91 -10.32 -13.12 -8.67
N PRO A 92 -11.62 -12.78 -8.69
CA PRO A 92 -12.48 -13.12 -9.81
C PRO A 92 -11.95 -12.51 -11.11
N GLN A 93 -11.82 -13.29 -12.19
CA GLN A 93 -11.28 -12.83 -13.48
C GLN A 93 -11.94 -11.55 -14.01
N VAL A 94 -13.26 -11.40 -13.81
CA VAL A 94 -14.00 -10.19 -14.19
C VAL A 94 -13.50 -8.94 -13.46
N LEU A 95 -13.12 -9.07 -12.19
CA LEU A 95 -12.60 -7.97 -11.38
C LEU A 95 -11.22 -7.56 -11.86
N GLU A 96 -10.35 -8.54 -12.13
CA GLU A 96 -9.00 -8.34 -12.64
C GLU A 96 -9.01 -7.65 -14.01
N ILE A 97 -9.78 -8.16 -14.98
CA ILE A 97 -9.89 -7.58 -16.32
C ILE A 97 -10.41 -6.14 -16.26
N SER A 98 -11.45 -5.90 -15.46
CA SER A 98 -12.06 -4.56 -15.32
C SER A 98 -11.11 -3.57 -14.67
N PHE A 99 -10.35 -4.00 -13.66
CA PHE A 99 -9.34 -3.18 -13.00
C PHE A 99 -8.18 -2.85 -13.95
N MET A 100 -7.65 -3.84 -14.67
CA MET A 100 -6.57 -3.64 -15.63
C MET A 100 -6.99 -2.70 -16.77
N HIS A 101 -8.23 -2.81 -17.26
CA HIS A 101 -8.78 -1.85 -18.23
C HIS A 101 -8.84 -0.42 -17.65
N CYS A 102 -9.31 -0.27 -16.41
CA CYS A 102 -9.35 1.01 -15.71
C CYS A 102 -7.94 1.63 -15.55
N LYS A 103 -6.90 0.81 -15.31
CA LYS A 103 -5.51 1.28 -15.15
C LYS A 103 -4.81 1.58 -16.47
N LYS A 104 -5.12 0.87 -17.56
CA LYS A 104 -4.60 1.16 -18.91
C LYS A 104 -5.15 2.46 -19.49
N THR A 105 -6.37 2.86 -19.10
CA THR A 105 -6.98 4.14 -19.52
C THR A 105 -6.54 5.34 -18.67
N THR A 106 -5.69 5.12 -17.66
CA THR A 106 -5.04 6.22 -16.95
C THR A 106 -3.91 6.73 -17.84
N PRO A 107 -3.90 8.01 -18.25
CA PRO A 107 -2.77 8.57 -18.96
C PRO A 107 -1.54 8.44 -18.06
N HIS A 108 -0.60 7.57 -18.46
CA HIS A 108 0.71 7.50 -17.83
C HIS A 108 1.41 8.85 -18.05
N ARG A 109 2.12 9.33 -17.03
CA ARG A 109 3.22 10.26 -17.28
C ARG A 109 4.40 9.49 -17.83
#